data_AF-A0A1T5GAG8-F1
#
_entry.id   AF-A0A1T5GAG8-F1
#
_cell.length_a   1.000
_cell.length_b   1.000
_cell.length_c   1.000
_cell.angle_alpha   90.00
_cell.angle_beta   90.00
_cell.angle_gamma   90.00
#
_symmetry.space_group_name_H-M   'P 1'
#
loop_
_entity.id
_entity.type
_entity.pdbx_description
1 polymer ?
#
loop_
_entity_poly.entity_id
_entity_poly.type
_entity_poly.pdbx_seq_one_letter_code
_entity_poly.pdbx_strand_id
1 'polypeptide(L)'
;MNRGYAGFYKSYYLRSSYEYAYAKFLDYHSISWGYEDKVFNIGFKFYKPDFFFYNDNGDIIKIVEIKSRDITAKEKALEALKVIETTYDINCELISYEELLEMYKLVPFSLTSTITEWIESKNTTINKANYGKFNAHFNQQHNEHTKKIIGQHTKRLWESNSPAKARMIEGLRKSGLAQKGKQKKPREQRICKSCGSKFEVIVSSSKWFCTQSCAGSSNIQVATQTYVEKRAKIHQEIKQTVIKWAIDNQEIITATPFNQIKSTLQPLIESIYQEFGVKDFRVISKSIFGGDRGRKELLRFMKKVCNENVC
;
A
#
# COMPACT_ATOMS: atom_id res chain seq x y z
N MET A 1 -28.72 -15.64 -12.92
CA MET A 1 -28.41 -14.21 -12.69
C MET A 1 -26.96 -14.07 -12.30
N ASN A 2 -26.14 -13.42 -13.11
CA ASN A 2 -24.70 -13.34 -12.91
C ASN A 2 -24.31 -12.03 -12.18
N ARG A 3 -24.92 -11.71 -11.03
CA ARG A 3 -24.68 -10.45 -10.30
C ARG A 3 -23.22 -10.36 -9.81
N GLY A 4 -22.60 -9.18 -9.87
CA GLY A 4 -21.25 -8.93 -9.35
C GLY A 4 -21.20 -8.95 -7.82
N TYR A 5 -20.10 -8.45 -7.23
CA TYR A 5 -20.06 -8.17 -5.80
C TYR A 5 -21.00 -7.01 -5.47
N ALA A 6 -22.11 -7.29 -4.81
CA ALA A 6 -23.21 -6.34 -4.57
C ALA A 6 -23.50 -6.18 -3.07
N GLY A 7 -24.03 -5.03 -2.68
CA GLY A 7 -24.20 -4.68 -1.26
C GLY A 7 -24.73 -3.28 -1.01
N PHE A 8 -24.90 -2.93 0.25
CA PHE A 8 -25.40 -1.61 0.67
C PHE A 8 -24.27 -0.61 0.93
N TYR A 9 -24.35 0.57 0.32
CA TYR A 9 -23.49 1.72 0.58
C TYR A 9 -24.35 2.97 0.80
N LYS A 10 -24.29 3.56 2.01
CA LYS A 10 -25.09 4.75 2.39
C LYS A 10 -26.58 4.64 1.98
N SER A 11 -27.19 3.48 2.24
CA SER A 11 -28.59 3.13 1.89
C SER A 11 -28.86 2.82 0.41
N TYR A 12 -27.89 2.98 -0.49
CA TYR A 12 -28.01 2.54 -1.88
C TYR A 12 -27.54 1.09 -2.04
N TYR A 13 -28.26 0.30 -2.85
CA TYR A 13 -27.90 -1.09 -3.12
C TYR A 13 -27.10 -1.19 -4.42
N LEU A 14 -25.77 -1.14 -4.31
CA LEU A 14 -24.87 -1.18 -5.46
C LEU A 14 -24.72 -2.60 -5.99
N ARG A 15 -24.72 -2.76 -7.32
CA ARG A 15 -24.74 -4.06 -8.01
C ARG A 15 -23.36 -4.58 -8.40
N SER A 16 -22.32 -3.75 -8.25
CA SER A 16 -20.95 -4.14 -8.53
C SER A 16 -19.93 -3.43 -7.64
N SER A 17 -18.74 -4.02 -7.54
CA SER A 17 -17.59 -3.40 -6.87
C SER A 17 -17.08 -2.14 -7.58
N TYR A 18 -17.37 -1.98 -8.87
CA TYR A 18 -16.98 -0.81 -9.65
C TYR A 18 -17.93 0.37 -9.38
N GLU A 19 -19.23 0.11 -9.26
CA GLU A 19 -20.19 1.10 -8.77
C GLU A 19 -19.81 1.58 -7.36
N TYR A 20 -19.42 0.66 -6.47
CA TYR A 20 -18.91 1.04 -5.15
C TYR A 20 -17.67 1.93 -5.23
N ALA A 21 -16.70 1.56 -6.06
CA ALA A 21 -15.50 2.37 -6.25
C ALA A 21 -15.86 3.78 -6.74
N TYR A 22 -16.72 3.89 -7.75
CA TYR A 22 -17.15 5.18 -8.25
C TYR A 22 -17.90 6.02 -7.20
N ALA A 23 -18.87 5.43 -6.50
CA ALA A 23 -19.60 6.10 -5.42
C ALA A 23 -18.66 6.63 -4.32
N LYS A 24 -17.68 5.82 -3.90
CA LYS A 24 -16.67 6.22 -2.90
C LYS A 24 -15.77 7.35 -3.41
N PHE A 25 -15.41 7.33 -4.69
CA PHE A 25 -14.65 8.41 -5.31
C PHE A 25 -15.45 9.73 -5.29
N LEU A 26 -16.72 9.70 -5.69
CA LEU A 26 -17.59 10.88 -5.68
C LEU A 26 -17.74 11.44 -4.25
N ASP A 27 -17.95 10.57 -3.27
CA ASP A 27 -18.05 10.94 -1.87
C ASP A 27 -16.76 11.57 -1.32
N TYR A 28 -15.58 11.06 -1.72
CA TYR A 28 -14.30 11.65 -1.34
C TYR A 28 -14.15 13.09 -1.84
N HIS A 29 -14.66 13.38 -3.04
CA HIS A 29 -14.69 14.72 -3.61
C HIS A 29 -15.90 15.55 -3.21
N SER A 30 -16.76 15.05 -2.31
CA SER A 30 -18.01 15.71 -1.89
C SER A 30 -18.94 16.07 -3.07
N ILE A 31 -18.93 15.24 -4.12
CA ILE A 31 -19.81 15.40 -5.27
C ILE A 31 -21.13 14.70 -4.92
N SER A 32 -22.25 15.42 -5.01
CA SER A 32 -23.58 14.83 -4.82
C SER A 32 -23.97 13.95 -6.01
N TRP A 33 -24.56 12.79 -5.74
CA TRP A 33 -24.99 11.84 -6.75
C TRP A 33 -26.27 11.12 -6.35
N GLY A 34 -27.08 10.81 -7.36
CA GLY A 34 -28.20 9.89 -7.28
C GLY A 34 -27.82 8.53 -7.87
N TYR A 35 -28.54 7.48 -7.50
CA TYR A 35 -28.23 6.12 -7.93
C TYR A 35 -29.48 5.38 -8.37
N GLU A 36 -29.48 4.97 -9.64
CA GLU A 36 -30.59 4.22 -10.22
C GLU A 36 -31.95 4.96 -10.04
N ASP A 37 -31.95 6.30 -10.12
CA ASP A 37 -33.11 7.14 -9.79
C ASP A 37 -34.21 7.11 -10.86
N LYS A 38 -33.82 7.02 -12.14
CA LYS A 38 -34.76 7.04 -13.29
C LYS A 38 -34.52 5.91 -14.27
N VAL A 39 -35.57 5.58 -15.00
CA VAL A 39 -35.57 4.60 -16.09
C VAL A 39 -35.97 5.31 -17.37
N PHE A 40 -35.23 5.09 -18.45
CA PHE A 40 -35.48 5.66 -19.77
C PHE A 40 -36.00 4.60 -20.72
N ASN A 41 -36.92 4.99 -21.61
CA ASN A 41 -37.34 4.14 -22.70
C ASN A 41 -36.46 4.42 -23.92
N ILE A 42 -35.62 3.47 -24.31
CA ILE A 42 -34.72 3.60 -25.48
C ILE A 42 -35.29 2.91 -26.73
N GLY A 43 -36.61 2.72 -26.78
CA GLY A 43 -37.35 2.12 -27.90
C GLY A 43 -37.54 0.61 -27.78
N PHE A 44 -36.46 -0.16 -27.72
CA PHE A 44 -36.53 -1.63 -27.69
C PHE A 44 -36.44 -2.25 -26.29
N LYS A 45 -36.09 -1.45 -25.28
CA LYS A 45 -36.07 -1.84 -23.87
C LYS A 45 -36.13 -0.62 -22.97
N PHE A 46 -36.46 -0.84 -21.71
CA PHE A 46 -36.21 0.12 -20.65
C PHE A 46 -34.75 0.02 -20.19
N TYR A 47 -34.09 1.17 -20.09
CA TYR A 47 -32.70 1.30 -19.67
C TYR A 47 -32.63 2.09 -18.36
N LYS A 48 -31.91 1.55 -17.38
CA LYS A 48 -31.77 2.15 -16.06
C LYS A 48 -30.28 2.43 -15.81
N PRO A 49 -29.83 3.69 -15.98
CA PRO A 49 -28.44 4.04 -15.73
C PRO A 49 -28.03 3.93 -14.26
N ASP A 50 -26.73 3.83 -14.02
CA ASP A 50 -26.18 3.67 -12.67
C ASP A 50 -26.23 4.96 -11.84
N PHE A 51 -25.62 6.06 -12.30
CA PHE A 51 -25.47 7.31 -11.53
C PHE A 51 -26.09 8.53 -12.22
N PHE A 52 -26.60 9.45 -11.41
CA PHE A 52 -27.27 10.68 -11.82
C PHE A 52 -26.70 11.89 -11.10
N PHE A 53 -26.55 13.00 -11.83
CA PHE A 53 -26.09 14.28 -11.29
C PHE A 53 -27.13 15.35 -11.60
N TYR A 54 -27.35 16.23 -10.64
CA TYR A 54 -28.40 17.23 -10.66
C TYR A 54 -27.83 18.64 -10.55
N ASN A 55 -28.49 19.61 -11.17
CA ASN A 55 -28.25 21.02 -10.88
C ASN A 55 -28.99 21.44 -9.59
N ASP A 56 -28.82 22.71 -9.19
CA ASP A 56 -29.49 23.28 -8.00
C ASP A 56 -31.02 23.31 -8.12
N ASN A 57 -31.57 23.25 -9.34
CA ASN A 57 -33.01 23.19 -9.60
C ASN A 57 -33.57 21.76 -9.52
N GLY A 58 -32.72 20.74 -9.36
CA GLY A 58 -33.12 19.32 -9.34
C GLY A 58 -33.25 18.67 -10.72
N ASP A 59 -32.81 19.32 -11.80
CA ASP A 59 -32.80 18.75 -13.14
C ASP A 59 -31.54 17.91 -13.37
N ILE A 60 -31.68 16.83 -14.14
CA ILE A 60 -30.55 15.94 -14.48
C ILE A 60 -29.64 16.65 -15.48
N ILE A 61 -28.39 16.85 -15.09
CA ILE A 61 -27.35 17.44 -15.97
C ILE A 61 -26.43 16.38 -16.57
N LYS A 62 -26.24 15.26 -15.89
CA LYS A 62 -25.33 14.20 -16.32
C LYS A 62 -25.78 12.84 -15.81
N ILE A 63 -25.58 11.84 -16.65
CA ILE A 63 -25.75 10.42 -16.33
C ILE A 63 -24.41 9.73 -16.49
N VAL A 64 -24.09 8.81 -15.58
CA VAL A 64 -22.88 8.00 -15.68
C VAL A 64 -23.23 6.53 -15.55
N GLU A 65 -22.77 5.73 -16.53
CA GLU A 65 -22.87 4.28 -16.52
C GLU A 65 -21.53 3.65 -16.18
N ILE A 66 -21.54 2.67 -15.27
CA ILE A 66 -20.35 1.91 -14.88
C ILE A 66 -20.33 0.57 -15.59
N LYS A 67 -19.20 0.25 -16.24
CA LYS A 67 -19.02 -1.05 -16.93
C LYS A 67 -17.67 -1.69 -16.62
N SER A 68 -17.63 -3.01 -16.81
CA SER A 68 -16.38 -3.77 -16.69
C SER A 68 -15.55 -3.65 -17.97
N ARG A 69 -14.47 -4.44 -18.06
CA ARG A 69 -13.62 -4.53 -19.25
C ARG A 69 -14.28 -5.27 -20.43
N ASP A 70 -15.49 -5.77 -20.25
CA ASP A 70 -16.22 -6.49 -21.31
C ASP A 70 -16.60 -5.54 -22.44
N ILE A 71 -15.94 -5.70 -23.59
CA ILE A 71 -16.09 -4.84 -24.77
C ILE A 71 -17.53 -4.83 -25.27
N THR A 72 -18.16 -6.00 -25.41
CA THR A 72 -19.53 -6.11 -25.92
C THR A 72 -20.53 -5.47 -24.95
N ALA A 73 -20.29 -5.56 -23.64
CA ALA A 73 -21.12 -4.87 -22.65
C ALA A 73 -20.94 -3.34 -22.71
N LYS A 74 -19.71 -2.85 -22.94
CA LYS A 74 -19.42 -1.42 -23.12
C LYS A 74 -20.10 -0.85 -24.37
N GLU A 75 -19.97 -1.52 -25.51
CA GLU A 75 -20.60 -1.10 -26.77
C GLU A 75 -22.12 -0.97 -26.65
N LYS A 76 -22.78 -1.99 -26.07
CA LYS A 76 -24.24 -1.97 -25.84
C LYS A 76 -24.69 -0.87 -24.88
N ALA A 77 -23.85 -0.52 -23.91
CA ALA A 77 -24.13 0.57 -22.99
C ALA A 77 -23.97 1.92 -23.68
N LEU A 78 -22.91 2.12 -24.49
CA LEU A 78 -22.71 3.33 -25.28
C LEU A 78 -23.86 3.58 -26.27
N GLU A 79 -24.34 2.54 -26.94
CA GLU A 79 -25.52 2.65 -27.81
C GLU A 79 -26.76 3.14 -27.05
N ALA A 80 -27.01 2.58 -25.86
CA ALA A 80 -28.13 2.98 -25.02
C ALA A 80 -27.99 4.42 -24.52
N LEU A 81 -26.80 4.81 -24.07
CA LEU A 81 -26.51 6.17 -23.61
C LEU A 81 -26.69 7.18 -24.74
N LYS A 82 -26.20 6.89 -25.95
CA LYS A 82 -26.36 7.79 -27.10
C LYS A 82 -27.83 8.04 -27.44
N VAL A 83 -28.69 7.03 -27.32
CA VAL A 83 -30.14 7.20 -27.49
C VAL A 83 -30.70 8.13 -26.40
N ILE A 84 -30.23 7.99 -25.16
CA ILE A 84 -30.64 8.87 -24.07
C ILE A 84 -30.17 10.31 -24.32
N GLU A 85 -28.91 10.52 -24.68
CA GLU A 85 -28.35 11.84 -24.98
C GLU A 85 -29.15 12.55 -26.07
N THR A 86 -29.43 11.86 -27.17
CA THR A 86 -30.13 12.43 -28.32
C THR A 86 -31.63 12.65 -28.08
N THR A 87 -32.29 11.79 -27.29
CA THR A 87 -33.74 11.86 -27.06
C THR A 87 -34.10 12.83 -25.94
N TYR A 88 -33.26 12.93 -24.91
CA TYR A 88 -33.56 13.68 -23.69
C TYR A 88 -32.65 14.89 -23.47
N ASP A 89 -31.66 15.11 -24.33
CA ASP A 89 -30.68 16.21 -24.22
C ASP A 89 -29.94 16.21 -22.87
N ILE A 90 -29.52 15.01 -22.43
CA ILE A 90 -28.79 14.80 -21.16
C ILE A 90 -27.40 14.29 -21.48
N ASN A 91 -26.35 14.90 -20.92
CA ASN A 91 -24.98 14.42 -21.07
C ASN A 91 -24.81 13.02 -20.45
N CYS A 92 -24.30 12.05 -21.21
CA CYS A 92 -24.04 10.71 -20.72
C CYS A 92 -22.56 10.33 -20.83
N GLU A 93 -22.04 9.66 -19.82
CA GLU A 93 -20.68 9.13 -19.83
C GLU A 93 -20.67 7.65 -19.45
N LEU A 94 -19.78 6.89 -20.07
CA LEU A 94 -19.46 5.53 -19.65
C LEU A 94 -18.09 5.53 -18.98
N ILE A 95 -18.04 5.06 -17.74
CA ILE A 95 -16.81 4.88 -16.99
C ILE A 95 -16.57 3.38 -16.84
N SER A 96 -15.46 2.91 -17.38
CA SER A 96 -15.04 1.52 -17.24
C SER A 96 -13.92 1.35 -16.22
N TYR A 97 -13.39 0.14 -16.11
CA TYR A 97 -12.28 -0.13 -15.20
C TYR A 97 -11.06 0.74 -15.52
N GLU A 98 -10.80 0.97 -16.81
CA GLU A 98 -9.66 1.75 -17.27
C GLU A 98 -9.77 3.21 -16.80
N GLU A 99 -10.94 3.83 -16.95
CA GLU A 99 -11.21 5.19 -16.48
C GLU A 99 -11.18 5.27 -14.96
N LEU A 100 -11.77 4.30 -14.24
CA LEU A 100 -11.66 4.23 -12.78
C LEU A 100 -10.20 4.16 -12.33
N LEU A 101 -9.35 3.40 -13.03
CA LEU A 101 -7.94 3.30 -12.66
C LEU A 101 -7.23 4.66 -12.78
N GLU A 102 -7.57 5.45 -13.80
CA GLU A 102 -7.02 6.79 -13.99
C GLU A 102 -7.51 7.76 -12.91
N MET A 103 -8.83 7.77 -12.65
CA MET A 103 -9.44 8.62 -11.62
C MET A 103 -8.82 8.38 -10.24
N TYR A 104 -8.52 7.12 -9.91
CA TYR A 104 -7.95 6.73 -8.63
C TYR A 104 -6.48 7.14 -8.43
N LYS A 105 -5.81 7.69 -9.46
CA LYS A 105 -4.50 8.35 -9.26
C LYS A 105 -4.61 9.68 -8.51
N LEU A 106 -5.80 10.27 -8.47
CA LEU A 106 -6.06 11.58 -7.86
C LEU A 106 -6.45 11.49 -6.37
N VAL A 107 -6.56 10.29 -5.82
CA VAL A 107 -7.01 10.05 -4.43
C VAL A 107 -5.96 9.26 -3.65
N PRO A 108 -5.91 9.37 -2.30
CA PRO A 108 -4.84 8.78 -1.50
C PRO A 108 -4.99 7.26 -1.25
N PHE A 109 -5.90 6.60 -1.95
CA PHE A 109 -6.17 5.16 -1.83
C PHE A 109 -6.31 4.53 -3.21
N SER A 110 -5.98 3.25 -3.33
CA SER A 110 -6.01 2.57 -4.63
C SER A 110 -7.40 2.03 -4.98
N LEU A 111 -7.65 1.85 -6.27
CA LEU A 111 -8.84 1.15 -6.76
C LEU A 111 -8.89 -0.28 -6.21
N THR A 112 -7.75 -0.97 -6.20
CA THR A 112 -7.63 -2.34 -5.67
C THR A 112 -8.01 -2.41 -4.20
N SER A 113 -7.44 -1.55 -3.35
CA SER A 113 -7.76 -1.54 -1.91
C SER A 113 -9.24 -1.23 -1.67
N THR A 114 -9.84 -0.37 -2.49
CA THR A 114 -11.27 -0.04 -2.39
C THR A 114 -12.16 -1.21 -2.79
N ILE A 115 -11.83 -1.91 -3.88
CA ILE A 115 -12.54 -3.11 -4.29
C ILE A 115 -12.40 -4.22 -3.23
N THR A 116 -11.21 -4.42 -2.67
CA THR A 116 -10.99 -5.39 -1.60
C THR A 116 -11.81 -5.06 -0.36
N GLU A 117 -11.82 -3.79 0.06
CA GLU A 117 -12.64 -3.31 1.16
C GLU A 117 -14.13 -3.60 0.94
N TRP A 118 -14.63 -3.42 -0.29
CA TRP A 118 -16.01 -3.81 -0.63
C TRP A 118 -16.23 -5.31 -0.48
N ILE A 119 -15.37 -6.13 -1.08
CA ILE A 119 -15.50 -7.60 -1.06
C ILE A 119 -15.51 -8.15 0.37
N GLU A 120 -14.74 -7.53 1.27
CA GLU A 120 -14.61 -7.95 2.67
C GLU A 120 -15.63 -7.28 3.61
N SER A 121 -16.37 -6.27 3.12
CA SER A 121 -17.37 -5.54 3.90
C SER A 121 -18.52 -6.45 4.33
N LYS A 122 -19.02 -6.23 5.55
CA LYS A 122 -20.25 -6.86 6.05
C LYS A 122 -21.50 -6.43 5.28
N ASN A 123 -21.42 -5.29 4.57
CA ASN A 123 -22.54 -4.76 3.79
C ASN A 123 -22.62 -5.38 2.39
N THR A 124 -21.63 -6.18 1.99
CA THR A 124 -21.63 -6.92 0.72
C THR A 124 -22.43 -8.19 0.88
N THR A 125 -23.62 -8.19 0.29
CA THR A 125 -24.62 -9.25 0.41
C THR A 125 -24.44 -10.35 -0.64
N ILE A 126 -23.83 -10.04 -1.79
CA ILE A 126 -23.52 -11.02 -2.85
C ILE A 126 -22.01 -11.11 -3.00
N ASN A 127 -21.44 -12.29 -2.73
CA ASN A 127 -20.02 -12.57 -2.87
C ASN A 127 -19.79 -13.69 -3.91
N LYS A 128 -18.81 -13.51 -4.80
CA LYS A 128 -18.46 -14.43 -5.89
C LYS A 128 -17.09 -15.09 -5.72
N ALA A 129 -16.55 -15.12 -4.52
CA ALA A 129 -15.28 -15.81 -4.30
C ALA A 129 -15.39 -17.27 -4.73
N ASN A 130 -14.52 -17.71 -5.64
CA ASN A 130 -14.50 -19.11 -6.10
C ASN A 130 -13.79 -20.03 -5.09
N TYR A 131 -13.28 -19.50 -3.98
CA TYR A 131 -12.54 -20.23 -2.96
C TYR A 131 -12.67 -19.56 -1.59
N GLY A 132 -12.36 -20.31 -0.53
CA GLY A 132 -12.35 -19.80 0.84
C GLY A 132 -13.74 -19.50 1.40
N LYS A 133 -13.77 -18.85 2.57
CA LYS A 133 -14.98 -18.64 3.40
C LYS A 133 -16.11 -17.85 2.74
N PHE A 134 -15.81 -17.17 1.64
CA PHE A 134 -16.72 -16.29 0.92
C PHE A 134 -17.36 -16.96 -0.32
N ASN A 135 -16.99 -18.21 -0.63
CA ASN A 135 -17.65 -18.99 -1.66
C ASN A 135 -19.05 -19.41 -1.18
N ALA A 136 -20.07 -19.25 -2.01
CA ALA A 136 -21.45 -19.66 -1.71
C ALA A 136 -21.58 -21.16 -1.36
N HIS A 137 -20.67 -21.98 -1.89
CA HIS A 137 -20.55 -23.41 -1.61
C HIS A 137 -19.54 -23.74 -0.50
N PHE A 138 -19.00 -22.75 0.19
CA PHE A 138 -18.11 -22.98 1.33
C PHE A 138 -18.85 -23.78 2.41
N ASN A 139 -18.25 -24.89 2.87
CA ASN A 139 -18.83 -25.87 3.79
C ASN A 139 -20.10 -26.59 3.31
N GLN A 140 -20.54 -26.42 2.07
CA GLN A 140 -21.63 -27.23 1.52
C GLN A 140 -21.09 -28.62 1.14
N GLN A 141 -21.69 -29.67 1.71
CA GLN A 141 -21.35 -31.04 1.32
C GLN A 141 -22.20 -31.47 0.12
N HIS A 142 -21.56 -32.07 -0.89
CA HIS A 142 -22.29 -32.71 -1.98
C HIS A 142 -23.08 -33.92 -1.46
N ASN A 143 -24.32 -34.09 -1.91
CA ASN A 143 -25.07 -35.32 -1.68
C ASN A 143 -24.49 -36.49 -2.52
N GLU A 144 -24.85 -37.72 -2.16
CA GLU A 144 -24.31 -38.93 -2.81
C GLU A 144 -24.60 -38.98 -4.32
N HIS A 145 -25.77 -38.51 -4.73
CA HIS A 145 -26.13 -38.43 -6.15
C HIS A 145 -25.19 -37.50 -6.92
N THR A 146 -24.92 -36.31 -6.39
CA THR A 146 -24.03 -35.31 -6.98
C THR A 146 -22.59 -35.82 -7.02
N LYS A 147 -22.11 -36.47 -5.94
CA LYS A 147 -20.81 -37.13 -5.93
C LYS A 147 -20.69 -38.18 -7.04
N LYS A 148 -21.74 -38.98 -7.26
CA LYS A 148 -21.78 -39.99 -8.31
C LYS A 148 -21.70 -39.36 -9.71
N ILE A 149 -22.42 -38.29 -9.97
CA ILE A 149 -22.35 -37.54 -11.24
C ILE A 149 -20.95 -36.98 -11.48
N ILE A 150 -20.37 -36.31 -10.47
CA ILE A 150 -19.02 -35.74 -10.54
C ILE A 150 -18.00 -36.85 -10.82
N GLY A 151 -18.12 -37.99 -10.14
CA GLY A 151 -17.27 -39.16 -10.33
C GLY A 151 -17.38 -39.75 -11.74
N GLN A 152 -18.60 -39.91 -12.27
CA GLN A 152 -18.83 -40.39 -13.63
C GLN A 152 -18.27 -39.45 -14.69
N HIS A 153 -18.49 -38.13 -14.53
CA HIS A 153 -17.93 -37.12 -15.43
C HIS A 153 -16.39 -37.15 -15.42
N THR A 154 -15.79 -37.27 -14.22
CA THR A 154 -14.34 -37.38 -14.07
C THR A 154 -13.81 -38.64 -14.76
N LYS A 155 -14.47 -39.79 -14.63
CA LYS A 155 -14.10 -41.03 -15.34
C LYS A 155 -14.11 -40.84 -16.85
N ARG A 156 -15.18 -40.25 -17.41
CA ARG A 156 -15.26 -39.95 -18.85
C ARG A 156 -14.12 -39.05 -19.34
N LEU A 157 -13.75 -38.03 -18.54
CA LEU A 157 -12.62 -37.17 -18.88
C LEU A 157 -11.29 -37.93 -18.93
N TRP A 158 -11.07 -38.89 -18.02
CA TRP A 158 -9.87 -39.74 -17.99
C TRP A 158 -9.82 -40.77 -19.13
N GLU A 159 -10.98 -41.30 -19.52
CA GLU A 159 -11.13 -42.24 -20.64
C GLU A 159 -10.93 -41.53 -21.99
N SER A 160 -11.27 -40.24 -22.09
CA SER A 160 -11.06 -39.44 -23.30
C SER A 160 -9.58 -39.10 -23.55
N ASN A 161 -9.20 -38.74 -24.78
CA ASN A 161 -7.92 -38.08 -25.09
C ASN A 161 -8.06 -36.55 -25.20
N SER A 162 -8.87 -35.96 -24.32
CA SER A 162 -9.15 -34.51 -24.34
C SER A 162 -7.98 -33.67 -23.79
N PRO A 163 -7.92 -32.36 -24.13
CA PRO A 163 -7.01 -31.41 -23.48
C PRO A 163 -7.15 -31.35 -21.96
N ALA A 164 -8.33 -31.71 -21.43
CA ALA A 164 -8.56 -31.78 -19.98
C ALA A 164 -7.71 -32.89 -19.33
N LYS A 165 -7.64 -34.09 -19.92
CA LYS A 165 -6.78 -35.18 -19.45
C LYS A 165 -5.31 -34.78 -19.45
N ALA A 166 -4.84 -34.10 -20.50
CA ALA A 166 -3.46 -33.62 -20.57
C ALA A 166 -3.12 -32.69 -19.39
N ARG A 167 -4.02 -31.74 -19.07
CA ARG A 167 -3.86 -30.84 -17.91
C ARG A 167 -3.91 -31.59 -16.57
N MET A 168 -4.74 -32.62 -16.44
CA MET A 168 -4.81 -33.44 -15.22
C MET A 168 -3.52 -34.24 -15.01
N ILE A 169 -2.96 -34.85 -16.05
CA ILE A 169 -1.67 -35.56 -16.01
C ILE A 169 -0.54 -34.59 -15.64
N GLU A 170 -0.52 -33.41 -16.25
CA GLU A 170 0.48 -32.39 -15.95
C GLU A 170 0.35 -31.87 -14.51
N GLY A 171 -0.88 -31.70 -14.02
CA GLY A 171 -1.17 -31.39 -12.62
C GLY A 171 -0.64 -32.46 -11.68
N LEU A 172 -0.80 -33.75 -12.02
CA LEU A 172 -0.25 -34.86 -11.22
C LEU A 172 1.29 -34.85 -11.22
N ARG A 173 1.93 -34.59 -12.37
CA ARG A 173 3.40 -34.45 -12.48
C ARG A 173 3.94 -33.30 -11.65
N LYS A 174 3.20 -32.18 -11.58
CA LYS A 174 3.54 -31.01 -10.76
C LYS A 174 3.19 -31.18 -9.28
N SER A 175 2.20 -32.02 -8.98
CA SER A 175 1.75 -32.30 -7.61
C SER A 175 2.73 -33.19 -6.85
N GLY A 176 2.61 -33.21 -5.52
CA GLY A 176 3.47 -33.99 -4.61
C GLY A 176 3.51 -35.50 -4.85
N LEU A 177 2.67 -36.07 -5.74
CA LEU A 177 2.77 -37.47 -6.16
C LEU A 177 4.08 -37.77 -6.92
N ALA A 178 4.60 -36.83 -7.73
CA ALA A 178 5.95 -36.91 -8.29
C ALA A 178 7.06 -36.63 -7.25
N GLN A 179 6.68 -36.27 -6.02
CA GLN A 179 7.58 -36.08 -4.89
C GLN A 179 7.50 -37.21 -3.85
N LYS A 180 6.54 -38.15 -3.98
CA LYS A 180 6.53 -39.39 -3.19
C LYS A 180 7.80 -40.17 -3.54
N GLY A 181 8.73 -40.27 -2.57
CA GLY A 181 10.02 -40.94 -2.73
C GLY A 181 11.23 -40.00 -2.73
N LYS A 182 11.05 -38.67 -2.81
CA LYS A 182 12.17 -37.75 -2.54
C LYS A 182 12.56 -37.87 -1.07
N GLN A 183 13.84 -38.10 -0.79
CA GLN A 183 14.35 -38.13 0.57
C GLN A 183 13.96 -36.85 1.30
N LYS A 184 13.29 -36.98 2.46
CA LYS A 184 12.97 -35.83 3.30
C LYS A 184 14.28 -35.18 3.70
N LYS A 185 14.47 -33.91 3.34
CA LYS A 185 15.65 -33.16 3.77
C LYS A 185 15.69 -33.16 5.31
N PRO A 186 16.83 -33.45 5.93
CA PRO A 186 16.94 -33.47 7.38
C PRO A 186 16.56 -32.10 7.94
N ARG A 187 15.84 -32.12 9.07
CA ARG A 187 15.41 -30.92 9.80
C ARG A 187 16.03 -30.94 11.17
N GLU A 188 16.31 -29.77 11.69
CA GLU A 188 16.87 -29.55 13.02
C GLU A 188 16.08 -28.49 13.77
N GLN A 189 16.18 -28.54 15.09
CA GLN A 189 15.62 -27.52 15.99
C GLN A 189 16.68 -26.44 16.22
N ARG A 190 16.37 -25.20 15.85
CA ARG A 190 17.20 -24.03 16.17
C ARG A 190 16.50 -23.16 17.21
N ILE A 191 17.29 -22.39 17.95
CA ILE A 191 16.81 -21.37 18.89
C ILE A 191 16.77 -20.03 18.16
N CYS A 192 15.64 -19.33 18.21
CA CYS A 192 15.52 -18.01 17.59
C CYS A 192 16.38 -16.98 18.32
N LYS A 193 17.24 -16.27 17.58
CA LYS A 193 18.10 -15.21 18.14
C LYS A 193 17.35 -13.99 18.70
N SER A 194 16.07 -13.82 18.36
CA SER A 194 15.25 -12.68 18.82
C SER A 194 14.39 -13.03 20.03
N CYS A 195 13.67 -14.16 20.02
CA CYS A 195 12.71 -14.50 21.07
C CYS A 195 13.09 -15.74 21.91
N GLY A 196 14.19 -16.42 21.59
CA GLY A 196 14.63 -17.64 22.29
C GLY A 196 13.76 -18.88 22.04
N SER A 197 12.69 -18.78 21.26
CA SER A 197 11.81 -19.93 20.97
C SER A 197 12.50 -20.92 20.03
N LYS A 198 12.26 -22.21 20.26
CA LYS A 198 12.70 -23.29 19.37
C LYS A 198 11.84 -23.31 18.10
N PHE A 199 12.47 -23.48 16.94
CA PHE A 199 11.77 -23.63 15.67
C PHE A 199 12.46 -24.65 14.78
N GLU A 200 11.67 -25.34 13.96
CA GLU A 200 12.16 -26.38 13.07
C GLU A 200 12.56 -25.80 11.71
N VAL A 201 13.74 -26.17 11.24
CA VAL A 201 14.27 -25.71 9.96
C VAL A 201 15.02 -26.83 9.24
N ILE A 202 15.09 -26.76 7.92
CA ILE A 202 15.95 -27.63 7.11
C ILE A 202 17.42 -27.34 7.48
N VAL A 203 18.24 -28.37 7.67
CA VAL A 203 19.66 -28.23 8.07
C VAL A 203 20.43 -27.26 7.16
N SER A 204 20.20 -27.32 5.84
CA SER A 204 20.85 -26.45 4.86
C SER A 204 20.31 -25.01 4.82
N SER A 205 19.34 -24.65 5.65
CA SER A 205 18.73 -23.32 5.65
C SER A 205 19.62 -22.31 6.37
N SER A 206 19.68 -21.08 5.88
CA SER A 206 20.33 -19.94 6.56
C SER A 206 19.44 -19.25 7.58
N LYS A 207 18.22 -19.74 7.83
CA LYS A 207 17.23 -19.10 8.71
C LYS A 207 17.63 -19.20 10.18
N TRP A 208 17.74 -18.06 10.86
CA TRP A 208 18.07 -17.92 12.29
C TRP A 208 16.93 -17.41 13.18
N PHE A 209 15.81 -17.03 12.57
CA PHE A 209 14.65 -16.45 13.26
C PHE A 209 13.42 -17.31 13.02
N CYS A 210 12.57 -17.51 14.03
CA CYS A 210 11.38 -18.36 13.89
C CYS A 210 10.37 -17.75 12.89
N THR A 211 10.20 -16.42 12.91
CA THR A 211 9.27 -15.67 12.07
C THR A 211 9.96 -14.50 11.36
N GLN A 212 9.30 -13.97 10.32
CA GLN A 212 9.71 -12.72 9.66
C GLN A 212 9.67 -11.53 10.62
N SER A 213 8.70 -11.52 11.55
CA SER A 213 8.64 -10.48 12.59
C SER A 213 9.88 -10.49 13.48
N CYS A 214 10.33 -11.67 13.94
CA CYS A 214 11.54 -11.79 14.76
C CYS A 214 12.81 -11.35 13.99
N ALA A 215 12.90 -11.68 12.70
CA ALA A 215 13.99 -11.21 11.86
C ALA A 215 13.95 -9.67 11.72
N GLY A 216 12.78 -9.11 11.44
CA GLY A 216 12.56 -7.67 11.34
C GLY A 216 12.95 -6.92 12.62
N SER A 217 12.44 -7.36 13.78
CA SER A 217 12.75 -6.74 15.07
C SER A 217 14.24 -6.75 15.39
N SER A 218 14.92 -7.87 15.15
CA SER A 218 16.37 -7.97 15.37
C SER A 218 17.15 -7.06 14.42
N ASN A 219 16.78 -7.01 13.15
CA ASN A 219 17.44 -6.13 12.17
C ASN A 219 17.24 -4.64 12.52
N ILE A 220 16.05 -4.24 12.99
CA ILE A 220 15.78 -2.86 13.43
C ILE A 220 16.65 -2.50 14.63
N GLN A 221 16.77 -3.41 15.62
CA GLN A 221 17.63 -3.19 16.78
C GLN A 221 19.09 -2.99 16.37
N VAL A 222 19.61 -3.87 15.51
CA VAL A 222 20.99 -3.76 14.99
C VAL A 222 21.17 -2.45 14.23
N ALA A 223 20.27 -2.10 13.30
CA ALA A 223 20.34 -0.86 12.54
C ALA A 223 20.29 0.38 13.44
N THR A 224 19.46 0.36 14.49
CA THR A 224 19.37 1.43 15.48
C THR A 224 20.68 1.57 16.25
N GLN A 225 21.25 0.45 16.71
CA GLN A 225 22.52 0.44 17.42
C GLN A 225 23.66 0.99 16.53
N THR A 226 23.79 0.50 15.30
CA THR A 226 24.77 1.02 14.33
C THR A 226 24.58 2.52 14.08
N TYR A 227 23.33 2.98 13.95
CA TYR A 227 23.03 4.39 13.77
C TYR A 227 23.46 5.23 14.99
N VAL A 228 23.17 4.76 16.20
CA VAL A 228 23.57 5.43 17.45
C VAL A 228 25.09 5.50 17.58
N GLU A 229 25.80 4.42 17.31
CA GLU A 229 27.28 4.37 17.34
C GLU A 229 27.90 5.31 16.30
N LYS A 230 27.41 5.27 15.05
CA LYS A 230 27.88 6.17 13.99
C LYS A 230 27.63 7.63 14.35
N ARG A 231 26.46 7.93 14.93
CA ARG A 231 26.12 9.29 15.38
C ARG A 231 27.02 9.74 16.53
N ALA A 232 27.32 8.87 17.49
CA ALA A 232 28.23 9.19 18.59
C ALA A 232 29.64 9.53 18.06
N LYS A 233 30.15 8.75 17.09
CA LYS A 233 31.42 9.03 16.43
C LYS A 233 31.42 10.39 15.71
N ILE A 234 30.40 10.67 14.88
CA ILE A 234 30.27 11.96 14.19
C ILE A 234 30.19 13.11 15.20
N HIS A 235 29.45 12.95 16.30
CA HIS A 235 29.37 13.98 17.34
C HIS A 235 30.75 14.26 17.97
N GLN A 236 31.54 13.21 18.23
CA GLN A 236 32.89 13.36 18.75
C GLN A 236 33.80 14.07 17.75
N GLU A 237 33.74 13.72 16.46
CA GLU A 237 34.53 14.34 15.40
C GLU A 237 34.15 15.82 15.22
N ILE A 238 32.87 16.16 15.17
CA ILE A 238 32.39 17.55 15.13
C ILE A 238 32.92 18.34 16.32
N LYS A 239 32.89 17.77 17.53
CA LYS A 239 33.41 18.44 18.73
C LYS A 239 34.91 18.74 18.58
N GLN A 240 35.70 17.80 18.05
CA GLN A 240 37.13 18.02 17.81
C GLN A 240 37.37 19.08 16.73
N THR A 241 36.62 19.06 15.63
CA THR A 241 36.71 20.10 14.58
C THR A 241 36.42 21.49 15.14
N VAL A 242 35.40 21.62 16.00
CA VAL A 242 35.07 22.90 16.64
C VAL A 242 36.17 23.37 17.59
N ILE A 243 36.75 22.47 18.39
CA ILE A 243 37.86 22.80 19.30
C ILE A 243 39.07 23.25 18.49
N LYS A 244 39.48 22.47 17.48
CA LYS A 244 40.60 22.79 16.61
C LYS A 244 40.41 24.12 15.91
N TRP A 245 39.23 24.35 15.32
CA TRP A 245 38.93 25.60 14.64
C TRP A 245 38.97 26.79 15.60
N ALA A 246 38.50 26.64 16.84
CA ALA A 246 38.57 27.70 17.85
C ALA A 246 40.02 28.09 18.18
N ILE A 247 40.91 27.11 18.29
CA ILE A 247 42.35 27.32 18.53
C ILE A 247 42.99 28.00 17.31
N ASP A 248 42.77 27.46 16.11
CA ASP A 248 43.33 27.98 14.85
C ASP A 248 42.86 29.42 14.54
N ASN A 249 41.70 29.83 15.10
CA ASN A 249 41.07 31.14 14.86
C ASN A 249 40.89 31.94 16.17
N GLN A 250 41.83 31.80 17.10
CA GLN A 250 41.74 32.38 18.46
C GLN A 250 41.42 33.88 18.47
N GLU A 251 42.10 34.68 17.65
CA GLU A 251 41.89 36.13 17.58
C GLU A 251 40.44 36.47 17.18
N ILE A 252 39.94 35.80 16.13
CA ILE A 252 38.58 35.97 15.60
C ILE A 252 37.55 35.58 16.67
N ILE A 253 37.74 34.44 17.33
CA ILE A 253 36.81 33.95 18.36
C ILE A 253 36.77 34.88 19.56
N THR A 254 37.92 35.32 20.05
CA THR A 254 38.01 36.15 21.25
C THR A 254 37.35 37.52 21.02
N ALA A 255 37.60 38.13 19.86
CA ALA A 255 37.06 39.43 19.46
C ALA A 255 35.56 39.40 19.08
N THR A 256 35.00 38.24 18.73
CA THR A 256 33.62 38.17 18.22
C THR A 256 32.58 38.58 19.28
N PRO A 257 31.69 39.54 18.98
CA PRO A 257 30.56 39.90 19.84
C PRO A 257 29.36 38.95 19.66
N PHE A 258 28.52 38.81 20.69
CA PHE A 258 27.41 37.85 20.72
C PHE A 258 26.28 38.10 19.70
N ASN A 259 26.25 39.26 19.04
CA ASN A 259 25.30 39.60 17.98
C ASN A 259 25.82 39.21 16.57
N GLN A 260 27.11 38.92 16.40
CA GLN A 260 27.72 38.61 15.10
C GLN A 260 28.13 37.13 14.94
N ILE A 261 27.69 36.25 15.85
CA ILE A 261 28.07 34.83 15.87
C ILE A 261 27.79 34.13 14.53
N LYS A 262 26.66 34.46 13.89
CA LYS A 262 26.24 33.79 12.65
C LYS A 262 27.24 34.04 11.51
N SER A 263 27.65 35.29 11.30
CA SER A 263 28.59 35.65 10.24
C SER A 263 29.98 35.11 10.55
N THR A 264 30.44 35.22 11.80
CA THR A 264 31.79 34.77 12.18
C THR A 264 31.95 33.25 12.09
N LEU A 265 30.95 32.48 12.55
CA LEU A 265 31.05 31.03 12.56
C LEU A 265 30.66 30.38 11.23
N GLN A 266 30.21 31.14 10.23
CA GLN A 266 29.77 30.59 8.94
C GLN A 266 30.83 29.68 8.28
N PRO A 267 32.14 30.02 8.24
CA PRO A 267 33.17 29.14 7.67
C PRO A 267 33.31 27.81 8.41
N LEU A 268 33.19 27.81 9.74
CA LEU A 268 33.18 26.59 10.56
C LEU A 268 31.97 25.70 10.22
N ILE A 269 30.79 26.30 10.11
CA ILE A 269 29.57 25.55 9.77
C ILE A 269 29.68 24.94 8.37
N GLU A 270 30.28 25.65 7.41
CA GLU A 270 30.52 25.13 6.07
C GLU A 270 31.53 23.99 6.06
N SER A 271 32.62 24.10 6.82
CA SER A 271 33.59 23.00 7.00
C SER A 271 32.92 21.76 7.59
N ILE A 272 32.12 21.91 8.65
CA ILE A 272 31.36 20.80 9.25
C ILE A 272 30.36 20.20 8.25
N TYR A 273 29.74 21.03 7.41
CA TYR A 273 28.82 20.55 6.38
C TYR A 273 29.54 19.75 5.29
N GLN A 274 30.70 20.20 4.83
CA GLN A 274 31.48 19.48 3.81
C GLN A 274 32.02 18.14 4.34
N GLU A 275 32.48 18.10 5.59
CA GLU A 275 33.12 16.91 6.16
C GLU A 275 32.08 15.89 6.68
N PHE A 276 31.00 16.36 7.32
CA PHE A 276 30.04 15.48 8.02
C PHE A 276 28.62 15.54 7.46
N GLY A 277 28.33 16.42 6.49
CA GLY A 277 26.97 16.62 5.96
C GLY A 277 26.02 17.33 6.94
N VAL A 278 26.54 17.94 8.02
CA VAL A 278 25.74 18.54 9.10
C VAL A 278 25.71 20.06 8.98
N LYS A 279 24.55 20.63 8.61
CA LYS A 279 24.31 22.09 8.61
C LYS A 279 23.48 22.60 9.78
N ASP A 280 22.75 21.71 10.44
CA ASP A 280 21.81 22.09 11.51
C ASP A 280 22.57 22.39 12.80
N PHE A 281 22.50 23.65 13.23
CA PHE A 281 23.15 24.12 14.45
C PHE A 281 22.78 23.30 15.68
N ARG A 282 21.55 22.78 15.76
CA ARG A 282 21.08 21.97 16.90
C ARG A 282 21.84 20.66 17.02
N VAL A 283 22.28 20.10 15.89
CA VAL A 283 23.10 18.88 15.86
C VAL A 283 24.50 19.21 16.36
N ILE A 284 25.10 20.30 15.86
CA ILE A 284 26.43 20.78 16.28
C ILE A 284 26.43 21.10 17.79
N SER A 285 25.37 21.76 18.28
CA SER A 285 25.20 22.04 19.70
C SER A 285 25.11 20.75 20.53
N LYS A 286 24.34 19.76 20.08
CA LYS A 286 24.27 18.43 20.72
C LYS A 286 25.59 17.68 20.71
N SER A 287 26.41 17.83 19.67
CA SER A 287 27.74 17.22 19.59
C SER A 287 28.69 17.70 20.68
N ILE A 288 28.53 18.96 21.12
CA ILE A 288 29.41 19.58 22.11
C ILE A 288 28.84 19.44 23.53
N PHE A 289 27.55 19.68 23.70
CA PHE A 289 26.92 19.83 25.02
C PHE A 289 25.99 18.69 25.42
N GLY A 290 25.78 17.69 24.56
CA GLY A 290 24.77 16.63 24.77
C GLY A 290 23.31 17.11 24.61
N GLY A 291 23.09 18.39 24.32
CA GLY A 291 21.78 19.01 24.16
C GLY A 291 21.86 20.28 23.31
N ASP A 292 20.71 20.82 22.89
CA ASP A 292 20.65 22.09 22.17
C ASP A 292 20.75 23.26 23.17
N ARG A 293 21.85 24.01 23.09
CA ARG A 293 22.15 25.16 23.97
C ARG A 293 22.30 26.48 23.20
N GLY A 294 22.11 26.47 21.89
CA GLY A 294 22.16 27.68 21.06
C GLY A 294 23.57 28.25 20.80
N ARG A 295 23.62 29.27 19.92
CA ARG A 295 24.85 29.83 19.35
C ARG A 295 25.73 30.59 20.34
N LYS A 296 25.10 31.24 21.33
CA LYS A 296 25.81 32.00 22.37
C LYS A 296 26.63 31.09 23.27
N GLU A 297 26.09 29.93 23.65
CA GLU A 297 26.79 28.93 24.45
C GLU A 297 27.96 28.32 23.68
N LEU A 298 27.80 28.09 22.37
CA LEU A 298 28.91 27.67 21.52
C LEU A 298 30.05 28.69 21.53
N LEU A 299 29.75 29.97 21.32
CA LEU A 299 30.79 31.00 21.33
C LEU A 299 31.46 31.10 22.72
N ARG A 300 30.70 30.99 23.81
CA ARG A 300 31.27 30.95 25.18
C ARG A 300 32.22 29.77 25.36
N PHE A 301 31.81 28.59 24.90
CA PHE A 301 32.65 27.40 24.92
C PHE A 301 33.94 27.60 24.12
N MET A 302 33.85 28.13 22.90
CA MET A 302 35.02 28.38 22.05
C MET A 302 35.95 29.41 22.68
N LYS A 303 35.43 30.52 23.22
CA LYS A 303 36.24 31.51 23.96
C LYS A 303 36.93 30.88 25.17
N LYS A 304 36.27 29.97 25.88
CA LYS A 304 36.86 29.25 27.00
C LYS A 304 38.01 28.33 26.54
N VAL A 305 37.80 27.58 25.46
CA VAL A 305 38.85 26.74 24.83
C VAL A 305 40.06 27.57 24.39
N CYS A 306 39.86 28.78 23.87
CA CYS A 306 40.95 29.69 23.50
C CYS A 306 41.74 30.24 24.70
N ASN A 307 41.13 30.29 25.89
CA ASN A 307 41.72 30.90 27.09
C ASN A 307 42.37 29.86 28.03
N GLU A 308 41.92 28.61 27.98
CA GLU A 308 42.55 27.51 28.68
C GLU A 308 43.69 26.99 27.79
N ASN A 309 44.95 27.04 28.25
CA ASN A 309 46.07 26.32 27.61
C ASN A 309 45.82 24.81 27.75
N VAL A 310 44.92 24.26 26.94
CA VAL A 310 44.63 22.83 26.89
C VAL A 310 45.70 22.18 26.00
N CYS A 311 46.82 21.84 26.63
CA CYS A 311 47.82 20.91 26.11
C CYS A 311 47.45 19.48 26.52
#